data_AF-A0A939GMK7-F1
#
_entry.id   AF-A0A939GMK7-F1
#
_cell.length_a   1.000
_cell.length_b   1.000
_cell.length_c   1.000
_cell.angle_alpha   90.00
_cell.angle_beta   90.00
_cell.angle_gamma   90.00
#
_symmetry.space_group_name_H-M   'P 1'
#
loop_
_entity.id
_entity.type
_entity.pdbx_description
1 polymer ?
#
loop_
_entity_poly.entity_id
_entity_poly.type
_entity_poly.pdbx_seq_one_letter_code
_entity_poly.pdbx_strand_id
1 'polypeptide(L)'
;MIRLLLLSFCLLWPMFVSAQNRTIRGRVVDDDNGDPLAGVTIQLRKPVRSVTSGANGWFSLVSPPGAATLLVGFLGYARQTVVIKPGHDTLTIRLRPFAEVLNEVVVTGYGSSHKRDYTGSVAVLSAAESGAPRATFRSSATPGVASSSRTVAYTPGDWQQQAGQLTAGEIYDYSKWTLWQDITKRDLSQYRSLWRQSPAERYSVQLVTPDGFPVIDAPMRLLNSGRQVVWETRTDNTGRGELWANMFRDELDSINIGREKYTVEATVAGKSFTLKKPVLFGRGSNTLTVEQPCQGASLLVDVAFVVDATGSMGDEIAYLKTELTDVINRASEAAPGSKIRLGTVFYRDHQDNYLTRHHDFSEQADSTISFIKRQKAEGGGDFPEAVDTALAVALTQLSWSKVAKTRLLFLVLDAPPHDDEASKASLQRSVAKAATMGIRIIPIAASGINKSTEYLLRAMALATNGTYVFLTDDSGIGDTHIKPTTDQYTVEKLNALLVRLISKFTQTPDCRPVANAKPTERYTEQGTSADTMAVKLPVPDEIKFRFFPNPTRDYLTIENPDTIRELYVMDITGKLLMREAPAQTSVRLDMQPYPTGTYLFRFEAANAWQAGRFLVNK
;
A
#
# COMPACT_ATOMS: atom_id res chain seq x y z
N MET A 1 -47.83 71.15 -15.03
CA MET A 1 -46.50 70.60 -14.69
C MET A 1 -46.55 69.43 -13.70
N ILE A 2 -47.54 69.33 -12.80
CA ILE A 2 -47.62 68.23 -11.81
C ILE A 2 -47.98 66.85 -12.42
N ARG A 3 -48.72 66.80 -13.54
CA ARG A 3 -49.04 65.53 -14.23
C ARG A 3 -47.86 64.90 -15.01
N LEU A 4 -46.83 65.67 -15.34
CA LEU A 4 -45.64 65.15 -16.03
C LEU A 4 -44.56 64.62 -15.06
N LEU A 5 -44.59 65.04 -13.79
CA LEU A 5 -43.66 64.57 -12.76
C LEU A 5 -44.06 63.21 -12.15
N LEU A 6 -45.33 62.82 -12.23
CA LEU A 6 -45.81 61.52 -11.72
C LEU A 6 -45.56 60.34 -12.67
N LEU A 7 -45.35 60.58 -13.97
CA LEU A 7 -44.93 59.53 -14.91
C LEU A 7 -43.41 59.25 -14.88
N SER A 8 -42.60 60.18 -14.36
CA SER A 8 -41.15 60.01 -14.25
C SER A 8 -40.71 59.18 -13.04
N PHE A 9 -41.58 58.95 -12.06
CA PHE A 9 -41.23 58.21 -10.83
C PHE A 9 -41.53 56.71 -10.91
N CYS A 10 -42.29 56.25 -11.90
CA CYS A 10 -42.56 54.81 -12.13
C CYS A 10 -41.52 54.10 -13.03
N LEU A 11 -40.60 54.83 -13.67
CA LEU A 11 -39.59 54.27 -14.58
C LEU A 11 -38.23 54.02 -13.92
N LEU A 12 -38.12 54.18 -12.59
CA LEU A 12 -36.86 54.05 -11.83
C LEU A 12 -36.91 52.97 -10.74
N TRP A 13 -37.87 52.05 -10.77
CA TRP A 13 -37.76 50.83 -9.97
C TRP A 13 -36.87 49.83 -10.71
N PRO A 14 -35.66 49.51 -10.22
CA PRO A 14 -34.93 48.37 -10.75
C PRO A 14 -35.77 47.13 -10.48
N MET A 15 -36.24 46.47 -11.55
CA MET A 15 -36.76 45.12 -11.47
C MET A 15 -35.62 44.23 -10.96
N PHE A 16 -35.60 43.97 -9.65
CA PHE A 16 -34.84 42.86 -9.09
C PHE A 16 -35.47 41.58 -9.62
N VAL A 17 -34.96 41.10 -10.74
CA VAL A 17 -35.21 39.73 -11.21
C VAL A 17 -34.55 38.80 -10.19
N SER A 18 -35.34 38.28 -9.25
CA SER A 18 -34.92 37.15 -8.43
C SER A 18 -34.76 35.93 -9.33
N ALA A 19 -33.53 35.60 -9.68
CA ALA A 19 -33.19 34.32 -10.25
C ALA A 19 -33.50 33.21 -9.23
N GLN A 20 -34.66 32.57 -9.35
CA GLN A 20 -35.03 31.44 -8.48
C GLN A 20 -34.07 30.27 -8.75
N ASN A 21 -33.33 29.87 -7.72
CA ASN A 21 -32.48 28.67 -7.78
C ASN A 21 -33.36 27.43 -8.03
N ARG A 22 -32.92 26.54 -8.92
CA ARG A 22 -33.56 25.25 -9.20
C ARG A 22 -32.81 24.10 -8.54
N THR A 23 -33.51 23.01 -8.24
CA THR A 23 -32.92 21.81 -7.65
C THR A 23 -32.85 20.69 -8.68
N ILE A 24 -31.64 20.30 -9.07
CA ILE A 24 -31.38 19.17 -9.95
C ILE A 24 -31.37 17.90 -9.10
N ARG A 25 -32.22 16.93 -9.42
CA ARG A 25 -32.28 15.62 -8.79
C ARG A 25 -31.88 14.56 -9.80
N GLY A 26 -31.11 13.57 -9.40
CA GLY A 26 -30.80 12.49 -10.34
C GLY A 26 -30.34 11.23 -9.67
N ARG A 27 -30.20 10.19 -10.47
CA ARG A 27 -29.68 8.90 -10.04
C ARG A 27 -28.46 8.56 -10.88
N VAL A 28 -27.36 8.17 -10.24
CA VAL A 28 -26.18 7.67 -10.93
C VAL A 28 -26.19 6.14 -10.89
N VAL A 29 -25.97 5.52 -12.04
CA VAL A 29 -25.91 4.08 -12.20
C VAL A 29 -24.69 3.67 -13.04
N ASP A 30 -24.27 2.42 -12.89
CA ASP A 30 -23.26 1.78 -13.73
C ASP A 30 -23.81 1.58 -15.15
N ASP A 31 -23.00 1.84 -16.16
CA ASP A 31 -23.40 1.68 -17.56
C ASP A 31 -23.44 0.20 -18.00
N ASP A 32 -22.60 -0.66 -17.42
CA ASP A 32 -22.48 -2.07 -17.79
C ASP A 32 -23.56 -2.92 -17.12
N ASN A 33 -23.79 -2.72 -15.82
CA ASN A 33 -24.73 -3.58 -15.06
C ASN A 33 -25.98 -2.86 -14.53
N GLY A 34 -26.07 -1.54 -14.65
CA GLY A 34 -27.23 -0.75 -14.22
C GLY A 34 -27.36 -0.53 -12.72
N ASP A 35 -26.40 -0.97 -11.91
CA ASP A 35 -26.44 -0.85 -10.45
C ASP A 35 -26.32 0.60 -9.99
N PRO A 36 -26.99 1.00 -8.89
CA PRO A 36 -26.86 2.34 -8.34
C PRO A 36 -25.44 2.60 -7.81
N LEU A 37 -24.83 3.69 -8.26
CA LEU A 37 -23.50 4.09 -7.83
C LEU A 37 -23.58 5.08 -6.68
N ALA A 38 -23.20 4.62 -5.48
CA ALA A 38 -23.06 5.45 -4.29
C ALA A 38 -21.67 6.07 -4.21
N GLY A 39 -21.55 7.28 -3.65
CA GLY A 39 -20.24 7.94 -3.52
C GLY A 39 -19.77 8.67 -4.78
N VAL A 40 -20.58 8.74 -5.84
CA VAL A 40 -20.26 9.48 -7.07
C VAL A 40 -20.24 10.97 -6.75
N THR A 41 -19.22 11.68 -7.19
CA THR A 41 -19.15 13.14 -7.07
C THR A 41 -19.87 13.78 -8.24
N ILE A 42 -20.88 14.62 -7.95
CA ILE A 42 -21.64 15.40 -8.94
C ILE A 42 -21.40 16.88 -8.67
N GLN A 43 -20.66 17.53 -9.57
CA GLN A 43 -20.22 18.91 -9.41
C GLN A 43 -20.83 19.83 -10.48
N LEU A 44 -21.54 20.88 -10.05
CA LEU A 44 -21.94 21.98 -10.91
C LEU A 44 -20.73 22.83 -11.28
N ARG A 45 -20.56 23.12 -12.58
CA ARG A 45 -19.41 23.88 -13.09
C ARG A 45 -19.40 25.35 -12.64
N LYS A 46 -20.56 26.01 -12.59
CA LYS A 46 -20.70 27.42 -12.18
C LYS A 46 -22.09 27.71 -11.55
N PRO A 47 -22.17 28.28 -10.34
CA PRO A 47 -21.10 28.34 -9.33
C PRO A 47 -20.67 26.92 -8.94
N VAL A 48 -19.42 26.77 -8.49
CA VAL A 48 -18.89 25.46 -8.09
C VAL A 48 -19.63 24.99 -6.85
N ARG A 49 -20.43 23.94 -7.01
CA ARG A 49 -21.15 23.25 -5.94
C ARG A 49 -21.10 21.76 -6.22
N SER A 50 -20.79 20.97 -5.21
CA SER A 50 -20.65 19.52 -5.34
C SER A 50 -21.54 18.81 -4.33
N VAL A 51 -22.11 17.68 -4.73
CA VAL A 51 -22.82 16.74 -3.87
C VAL A 51 -22.38 15.33 -4.22
N THR A 52 -22.58 14.41 -3.30
CA THR A 52 -22.29 12.99 -3.48
C THR A 52 -23.59 12.21 -3.62
N SER A 53 -23.61 11.20 -4.49
CA SER A 53 -24.76 10.27 -4.56
C SER A 53 -24.86 9.39 -3.31
N GLY A 54 -26.08 9.17 -2.82
CA GLY A 54 -26.38 8.29 -1.70
C GLY A 54 -26.34 6.80 -2.07
N ALA A 55 -26.60 5.92 -1.10
CA ALA A 55 -26.54 4.46 -1.22
C ALA A 55 -27.42 3.86 -2.35
N ASN A 56 -28.48 4.56 -2.73
CA ASN A 56 -29.40 4.16 -3.81
C ASN A 56 -29.09 4.86 -5.16
N GLY A 57 -27.94 5.53 -5.26
CA GLY A 57 -27.47 6.28 -6.42
C GLY A 57 -28.06 7.68 -6.54
N TRP A 58 -28.98 8.08 -5.66
CA TRP A 58 -29.68 9.36 -5.78
C TRP A 58 -28.86 10.55 -5.26
N PHE A 59 -28.97 11.68 -5.95
CA PHE A 59 -28.38 12.96 -5.55
C PHE A 59 -29.36 14.12 -5.74
N SER A 60 -29.10 15.24 -5.05
CA SER A 60 -29.87 16.48 -5.18
C SER A 60 -28.92 17.68 -5.07
N LEU A 61 -28.91 18.58 -6.06
CA LEU A 61 -27.95 19.68 -6.19
C LEU A 61 -28.65 20.99 -6.58
N VAL A 62 -28.39 22.08 -5.85
CA VAL A 62 -29.00 23.40 -6.11
C VAL A 62 -28.18 24.19 -7.14
N SER A 63 -28.81 24.56 -8.26
CA SER A 63 -28.22 25.28 -9.39
C SER A 63 -28.95 26.61 -9.66
N PRO A 64 -28.27 27.64 -10.21
CA PRO A 64 -28.94 28.80 -10.79
C PRO A 64 -29.91 28.41 -11.92
N PRO A 65 -30.88 29.28 -12.25
CA PRO A 65 -31.74 29.08 -13.41
C PRO A 65 -30.94 29.14 -14.72
N GLY A 66 -31.39 28.39 -15.73
CA GLY A 66 -30.72 28.27 -17.03
C GLY A 66 -29.92 26.98 -17.20
N ALA A 67 -29.15 26.87 -18.28
CA ALA A 67 -28.38 25.67 -18.58
C ALA A 67 -27.31 25.41 -17.50
N ALA A 68 -27.19 24.16 -17.07
CA ALA A 68 -26.21 23.73 -16.07
C ALA A 68 -25.28 22.68 -16.68
N THR A 69 -24.01 22.68 -16.29
CA THR A 69 -23.06 21.62 -16.65
C THR A 69 -22.63 20.92 -15.37
N LEU A 70 -22.90 19.62 -15.31
CA LEU A 70 -22.41 18.75 -14.26
C LEU A 70 -21.15 18.03 -14.73
N LEU A 71 -20.14 18.02 -13.86
CA LEU A 71 -18.99 17.14 -13.95
C LEU A 71 -19.25 15.98 -13.00
N VAL A 72 -19.29 14.77 -13.52
CA VAL A 72 -19.61 13.57 -12.78
C VAL A 72 -18.39 12.67 -12.78
N GLY A 73 -17.90 12.37 -11.59
CA GLY A 73 -16.68 11.59 -11.39
C GLY A 73 -16.86 10.54 -10.32
N PHE A 74 -16.37 9.34 -10.61
CA PHE A 74 -16.33 8.24 -9.67
C PHE A 74 -15.07 7.41 -9.90
N LEU A 75 -14.43 6.94 -8.83
CA LEU A 75 -13.14 6.25 -8.94
C LEU A 75 -13.32 4.92 -9.67
N GLY A 76 -12.51 4.68 -10.71
CA GLY A 76 -12.63 3.52 -11.58
C GLY A 76 -13.70 3.63 -12.68
N TYR A 77 -14.26 4.83 -12.90
CA TYR A 77 -15.19 5.11 -14.00
C TYR A 77 -14.68 6.26 -14.87
N ALA A 78 -15.01 6.21 -16.16
CA ALA A 78 -14.82 7.30 -17.10
C ALA A 78 -15.64 8.51 -16.63
N ARG A 79 -14.96 9.67 -16.57
CA ARG A 79 -15.60 10.93 -16.19
C ARG A 79 -16.60 11.36 -17.25
N GLN A 80 -17.77 11.80 -16.81
CA GLN A 80 -18.83 12.24 -17.70
C GLN A 80 -19.15 13.71 -17.45
N THR A 81 -19.22 14.48 -18.53
CA THR A 81 -19.78 15.84 -18.49
C THR A 81 -21.23 15.77 -18.94
N VAL A 82 -22.16 16.19 -18.08
CA VAL A 82 -23.60 16.16 -18.37
C VAL A 82 -24.12 17.58 -18.47
N VAL A 83 -24.65 17.93 -19.64
CA VAL A 83 -25.27 19.25 -19.87
C VAL A 83 -26.77 19.14 -19.64
N ILE A 84 -27.27 19.93 -18.70
CA ILE A 84 -28.69 19.99 -18.32
C ILE A 84 -29.32 21.23 -18.95
N LYS A 85 -30.27 21.01 -19.85
CA LYS A 85 -31.06 22.08 -20.48
C LYS A 85 -31.99 22.76 -19.44
N PRO A 86 -32.38 24.02 -19.65
CA PRO A 86 -33.42 24.66 -18.83
C PRO A 86 -34.70 23.80 -18.83
N GLY A 87 -35.32 23.61 -17.66
CA GLY A 87 -36.57 22.84 -17.51
C GLY A 87 -36.43 21.32 -17.32
N HIS A 88 -35.21 20.76 -17.41
CA HIS A 88 -34.95 19.34 -17.15
C HIS A 88 -34.22 19.15 -15.80
N ASP A 89 -34.97 19.09 -14.70
CA ASP A 89 -34.38 19.02 -13.35
C ASP A 89 -34.21 17.59 -12.82
N THR A 90 -34.63 16.57 -13.58
CA THR A 90 -34.46 15.15 -13.27
C THR A 90 -33.67 14.41 -14.34
N LEU A 91 -32.69 13.60 -13.93
CA LEU A 91 -31.86 12.82 -14.86
C LEU A 91 -31.31 11.51 -14.27
N THR A 92 -31.00 10.56 -15.14
CA THR A 92 -30.19 9.38 -14.82
C THR A 92 -28.83 9.53 -15.52
N ILE A 93 -27.76 9.32 -14.76
CA ILE A 93 -26.38 9.45 -15.24
C ILE A 93 -25.78 8.04 -15.23
N ARG A 94 -25.31 7.57 -16.39
CA ARG A 94 -24.69 6.25 -16.55
C ARG A 94 -23.18 6.40 -16.67
N LEU A 95 -22.44 5.83 -15.73
CA LEU A 95 -20.98 5.91 -15.74
C LEU A 95 -20.39 4.58 -16.22
N ARG A 96 -19.45 4.67 -17.17
CA ARG A 96 -18.77 3.51 -17.74
C ARG A 96 -17.48 3.17 -16.96
N PRO A 97 -17.22 1.91 -16.58
CA PRO A 97 -15.98 1.50 -15.91
C PRO A 97 -14.72 1.74 -16.77
N PHE A 98 -13.58 1.93 -16.12
CA PHE A 98 -12.26 1.99 -16.76
C PHE A 98 -11.71 0.57 -16.90
N ALA A 99 -11.42 0.10 -18.11
CA ALA A 99 -10.93 -1.26 -18.37
C ALA A 99 -9.44 -1.22 -18.78
N GLU A 100 -8.55 -1.62 -17.87
CA GLU A 100 -7.20 -2.08 -18.23
C GLU A 100 -6.91 -3.35 -17.42
N VAL A 101 -6.75 -4.46 -18.15
CA VAL A 101 -6.54 -5.82 -17.64
C VAL A 101 -5.04 -6.06 -17.52
N LEU A 102 -4.52 -6.25 -16.32
CA LEU A 102 -3.17 -6.79 -16.12
C LEU A 102 -3.28 -8.29 -15.92
N ASN A 103 -2.70 -9.06 -16.85
CA ASN A 103 -2.53 -10.50 -16.73
C ASN A 103 -1.46 -10.80 -15.69
N GLU A 104 -1.78 -11.62 -14.68
CA GLU A 104 -0.80 -12.17 -13.75
C GLU A 104 -0.60 -13.67 -14.04
N VAL A 105 0.67 -14.07 -14.10
CA VAL A 105 1.12 -15.44 -14.35
C VAL A 105 0.93 -16.26 -13.08
N VAL A 106 0.13 -17.33 -13.17
CA VAL A 106 -0.10 -18.28 -12.08
C VAL A 106 1.08 -19.24 -11.98
N VAL A 107 1.64 -19.40 -10.77
CA VAL A 107 2.46 -20.56 -10.40
C VAL A 107 1.78 -21.26 -9.23
N THR A 108 1.37 -22.50 -9.46
CA THR A 108 0.70 -23.38 -8.50
C THR A 108 1.70 -24.05 -7.56
N GLY A 109 1.44 -24.00 -6.27
CA GLY A 109 2.01 -24.89 -5.25
C GLY A 109 0.93 -25.23 -4.21
N TYR A 110 0.61 -26.52 -4.07
CA TYR A 110 -0.44 -27.06 -3.20
C TYR A 110 -0.07 -27.04 -1.72
N GLY A 111 -1.09 -26.98 -0.85
CA GLY A 111 -0.99 -27.47 0.54
C GLY A 111 -1.79 -26.67 1.56
N SER A 112 -3.09 -26.94 1.70
CA SER A 112 -3.91 -26.46 2.81
C SER A 112 -3.56 -27.20 4.11
N SER A 113 -3.25 -26.48 5.19
CA SER A 113 -3.21 -27.06 6.54
C SER A 113 -4.11 -26.28 7.48
N HIS A 114 -5.03 -27.01 8.11
CA HIS A 114 -6.09 -26.51 8.97
C HIS A 114 -5.57 -25.90 10.28
N LYS A 115 -6.32 -24.89 10.71
CA LYS A 115 -6.27 -24.18 11.99
C LYS A 115 -6.63 -25.14 13.14
N ARG A 116 -5.68 -25.89 13.69
CA ARG A 116 -5.88 -26.52 15.02
C ARG A 116 -4.65 -26.85 15.88
N ASP A 117 -3.42 -26.70 15.41
CA ASP A 117 -2.25 -27.01 16.26
C ASP A 117 -1.55 -25.74 16.75
N TYR A 118 -2.13 -25.10 17.77
CA TYR A 118 -1.49 -24.02 18.54
C TYR A 118 -1.87 -24.12 20.02
N THR A 119 -1.28 -25.08 20.73
CA THR A 119 -1.03 -24.98 22.17
C THR A 119 0.20 -25.83 22.50
N GLY A 120 1.33 -25.18 22.75
CA GLY A 120 2.57 -25.84 23.14
C GLY A 120 3.53 -24.81 23.70
N SER A 121 3.32 -24.47 24.96
CA SER A 121 4.13 -23.58 25.77
C SER A 121 5.60 -23.97 25.71
N VAL A 122 6.49 -23.04 25.35
CA VAL A 122 7.94 -23.26 25.44
C VAL A 122 8.34 -23.12 26.91
N ALA A 123 8.69 -24.24 27.54
CA ALA A 123 9.40 -24.24 28.81
C ALA A 123 10.86 -23.84 28.56
N VAL A 124 11.29 -22.79 29.26
CA VAL A 124 12.68 -22.34 29.32
C VAL A 124 13.49 -23.39 30.08
N LEU A 125 14.49 -23.99 29.45
CA LEU A 125 15.54 -24.74 30.14
C LEU A 125 16.85 -23.96 30.03
N SER A 126 17.27 -23.43 31.17
CA SER A 126 18.59 -22.86 31.43
C SER A 126 19.68 -23.91 31.25
N ALA A 127 20.76 -23.54 30.55
CA ALA A 127 21.96 -24.34 30.40
C ALA A 127 22.61 -24.61 31.76
N ALA A 128 22.83 -25.88 32.09
CA ALA A 128 23.65 -26.31 33.20
C ALA A 128 24.92 -27.00 32.66
N GLU A 129 26.03 -26.40 33.08
CA GLU A 129 27.40 -26.87 33.26
C GLU A 129 27.79 -28.31 32.86
N SER A 130 28.94 -28.33 32.20
CA SER A 130 29.84 -29.43 31.84
C SER A 130 30.26 -30.37 32.98
N GLY A 131 30.32 -31.68 32.69
CA GLY A 131 31.06 -32.68 33.46
C GLY A 131 30.85 -34.11 32.96
N ALA A 132 31.86 -34.69 32.27
CA ALA A 132 31.88 -36.11 31.86
C ALA A 132 32.10 -37.06 33.07
N PRO A 133 31.75 -38.37 33.01
CA PRO A 133 32.63 -39.33 32.32
C PRO A 133 31.94 -40.50 31.58
N ARG A 134 32.74 -41.13 30.71
CA ARG A 134 32.50 -42.39 29.95
C ARG A 134 32.04 -43.57 30.82
N ALA A 135 31.07 -44.34 30.30
CA ALA A 135 30.96 -45.77 30.56
C ALA A 135 30.38 -46.51 29.34
N THR A 136 31.12 -47.51 28.86
CA THR A 136 30.72 -48.52 27.86
C THR A 136 29.94 -49.65 28.55
N PHE A 137 28.78 -50.07 28.03
CA PHE A 137 28.46 -51.50 27.78
C PHE A 137 27.15 -51.73 27.02
N ARG A 138 27.04 -52.96 26.49
CA ARG A 138 26.25 -53.48 25.36
C ARG A 138 24.74 -53.66 25.56
N SER A 139 24.10 -53.79 24.39
CA SER A 139 22.71 -54.07 23.99
C SER A 139 21.95 -55.24 24.63
N SER A 140 20.63 -55.04 24.80
CA SER A 140 19.58 -56.04 24.52
C SER A 140 18.32 -55.32 24.03
N ALA A 141 17.64 -55.93 23.05
CA ALA A 141 16.58 -55.32 22.23
C ALA A 141 15.20 -55.93 22.52
N THR A 142 14.13 -55.11 22.56
CA THR A 142 12.80 -55.33 21.93
C THR A 142 11.89 -54.08 22.09
N PRO A 143 10.80 -53.90 21.32
CA PRO A 143 10.66 -52.75 20.42
C PRO A 143 9.52 -51.78 20.80
N GLY A 144 9.75 -50.49 20.58
CA GLY A 144 8.73 -49.45 20.72
C GLY A 144 9.04 -48.28 19.80
N VAL A 145 8.19 -48.16 18.77
CA VAL A 145 8.04 -47.06 17.79
C VAL A 145 8.78 -45.76 18.15
N ALA A 146 9.83 -45.45 17.40
CA ALA A 146 10.48 -44.14 17.41
C ALA A 146 10.73 -43.68 15.96
N SER A 147 10.25 -42.46 15.69
CA SER A 147 10.42 -41.68 14.48
C SER A 147 11.86 -41.73 13.98
N SER A 148 12.05 -42.17 12.73
CA SER A 148 13.34 -42.09 12.06
C SER A 148 13.62 -40.63 11.68
N SER A 149 14.37 -39.92 12.51
CA SER A 149 15.17 -38.78 12.06
C SER A 149 16.28 -39.33 11.16
N ARG A 150 16.02 -39.37 9.85
CA ARG A 150 17.10 -39.49 8.87
C ARG A 150 17.86 -38.17 8.88
N THR A 151 18.99 -38.13 9.58
CA THR A 151 20.05 -37.16 9.32
C THR A 151 20.59 -37.49 7.93
N VAL A 152 20.04 -36.86 6.90
CA VAL A 152 20.68 -36.83 5.59
C VAL A 152 21.90 -35.93 5.77
N ALA A 153 23.09 -36.54 5.72
CA ALA A 153 24.32 -35.79 5.58
C ALA A 153 24.25 -35.06 4.23
N TYR A 154 23.95 -33.76 4.27
CA TYR A 154 23.97 -32.89 3.12
C TYR A 154 25.42 -32.81 2.61
N THR A 155 25.67 -33.42 1.46
CA THR A 155 26.81 -33.07 0.63
C THR A 155 26.41 -31.80 -0.12
N PRO A 156 27.15 -30.68 -0.01
CA PRO A 156 26.88 -29.50 -0.82
C PRO A 156 27.00 -29.91 -2.29
N GLY A 157 25.88 -30.06 -2.96
CA GLY A 157 25.86 -30.09 -4.41
C GLY A 157 26.33 -28.73 -4.92
N ASP A 158 27.06 -28.72 -6.04
CA ASP A 158 27.41 -27.53 -6.80
C ASP A 158 26.14 -26.81 -7.28
N TRP A 159 25.46 -26.12 -6.38
CA TRP A 159 24.40 -25.19 -6.75
C TRP A 159 25.08 -23.97 -7.36
N GLN A 160 25.05 -23.89 -8.69
CA GLN A 160 25.45 -22.66 -9.37
C GLN A 160 24.49 -21.55 -8.92
N GLN A 161 25.01 -20.52 -8.26
CA GLN A 161 24.22 -19.40 -7.75
C GLN A 161 23.50 -18.70 -8.91
N GLN A 162 22.16 -18.73 -8.88
CA GLN A 162 21.28 -18.14 -9.88
C GLN A 162 20.20 -17.30 -9.19
N ALA A 163 19.65 -16.31 -9.88
CA ALA A 163 18.55 -15.52 -9.33
C ALA A 163 17.23 -16.34 -9.31
N GLY A 164 16.29 -15.97 -8.44
CA GLY A 164 15.01 -16.66 -8.27
C GLY A 164 15.08 -17.92 -7.40
N GLN A 165 16.10 -18.04 -6.56
CA GLN A 165 16.26 -19.17 -5.65
C GLN A 165 15.63 -18.87 -4.29
N LEU A 166 15.95 -17.72 -3.69
CA LEU A 166 15.45 -17.34 -2.37
C LEU A 166 13.93 -17.14 -2.38
N THR A 167 13.29 -17.54 -1.29
CA THR A 167 11.85 -17.37 -1.05
C THR A 167 11.60 -16.39 0.07
N ALA A 168 10.52 -15.62 -0.05
CA ALA A 168 10.19 -14.56 0.90
C ALA A 168 8.67 -14.36 1.01
N GLY A 169 8.22 -13.77 2.12
CA GLY A 169 6.86 -13.33 2.34
C GLY A 169 6.76 -11.83 2.64
N GLU A 170 5.55 -11.27 2.52
CA GLU A 170 5.27 -9.85 2.76
C GLU A 170 4.13 -9.65 3.78
N ILE A 171 4.40 -8.93 4.87
CA ILE A 171 3.37 -8.40 5.77
C ILE A 171 3.17 -6.91 5.49
N TYR A 172 1.95 -6.57 5.06
CA TYR A 172 1.51 -5.19 4.89
C TYR A 172 0.59 -4.79 6.04
N ASP A 173 1.19 -4.29 7.12
CA ASP A 173 0.51 -4.01 8.38
C ASP A 173 -0.63 -2.98 8.26
N TYR A 174 -0.59 -2.11 7.26
CA TYR A 174 -1.69 -1.17 6.98
C TYR A 174 -3.01 -1.86 6.62
N SER A 175 -2.95 -2.99 5.89
CA SER A 175 -4.14 -3.81 5.60
C SER A 175 -4.58 -4.67 6.79
N LYS A 176 -3.65 -4.94 7.71
CA LYS A 176 -3.85 -5.76 8.91
C LYS A 176 -3.84 -4.91 10.19
N TRP A 177 -4.32 -3.67 10.10
CA TRP A 177 -4.16 -2.68 11.17
C TRP A 177 -4.76 -3.14 12.51
N THR A 178 -5.91 -3.81 12.49
CA THR A 178 -6.52 -4.38 13.69
C THR A 178 -5.65 -5.49 14.31
N LEU A 179 -5.07 -6.36 13.48
CA LEU A 179 -4.15 -7.40 13.95
C LEU A 179 -2.89 -6.78 14.57
N TRP A 180 -2.29 -5.79 13.90
CA TRP A 180 -1.16 -5.03 14.44
C TRP A 180 -1.51 -4.43 15.83
N GLN A 181 -2.67 -3.81 15.97
CA GLN A 181 -3.10 -3.25 17.26
C GLN A 181 -3.29 -4.32 18.35
N ASP A 182 -3.72 -5.52 18.01
CA ASP A 182 -3.91 -6.61 18.99
C ASP A 182 -2.56 -7.19 19.44
N ILE A 183 -1.70 -7.58 18.49
CA ILE A 183 -0.40 -8.19 18.80
C ILE A 183 0.52 -7.22 19.55
N THR A 184 0.45 -5.92 19.26
CA THR A 184 1.30 -4.92 19.93
C THR A 184 0.83 -4.54 21.32
N LYS A 185 -0.46 -4.71 21.63
CA LYS A 185 -0.98 -4.53 22.99
C LYS A 185 -0.74 -5.73 23.89
N ARG A 186 -0.59 -6.92 23.31
CA ARG A 186 -0.37 -8.18 24.03
C ARG A 186 1.09 -8.61 23.88
N ASP A 187 1.35 -9.40 22.84
CA ASP A 187 2.55 -10.21 22.67
C ASP A 187 3.83 -9.38 22.44
N LEU A 188 3.71 -8.20 21.83
CA LEU A 188 4.84 -7.34 21.47
C LEU A 188 4.95 -6.09 22.36
N SER A 189 4.17 -6.02 23.44
CA SER A 189 4.16 -4.87 24.37
C SER A 189 5.53 -4.59 25.01
N GLN A 190 6.31 -5.64 25.29
CA GLN A 190 7.67 -5.52 25.83
C GLN A 190 8.65 -4.84 24.84
N TYR A 191 8.52 -5.13 23.55
CA TYR A 191 9.42 -4.60 22.52
C TYR A 191 9.12 -3.14 22.18
N ARG A 192 7.86 -2.73 22.36
CA ARG A 192 7.45 -1.33 22.30
C ARG A 192 8.24 -0.48 23.29
N SER A 193 8.31 -0.91 24.55
CA SER A 193 9.06 -0.21 25.60
C SER A 193 10.57 -0.28 25.37
N LEU A 194 11.07 -1.41 24.89
CA LEU A 194 12.49 -1.59 24.57
C LEU A 194 12.95 -0.60 23.51
N TRP A 195 12.28 -0.56 22.35
CA TRP A 195 12.70 0.23 21.20
C TRP A 195 12.20 1.67 21.22
N ARG A 196 11.28 2.00 22.13
CA ARG A 196 10.62 3.32 22.21
C ARG A 196 10.04 3.76 20.86
N GLN A 197 9.52 2.78 20.12
CA GLN A 197 8.85 2.95 18.84
C GLN A 197 7.48 2.31 18.96
N SER A 198 6.44 3.08 18.69
CA SER A 198 5.06 2.72 19.00
C SER A 198 4.15 3.33 17.94
N PRO A 199 4.00 2.74 16.75
CA PRO A 199 3.05 3.24 15.75
C PRO A 199 1.61 3.27 16.32
N ALA A 200 1.16 4.44 16.74
CA ALA A 200 -0.14 4.65 17.34
C ALA A 200 -0.73 6.03 16.98
N GLU A 201 -2.04 6.18 17.20
CA GLU A 201 -2.78 7.39 16.83
C GLU A 201 -2.55 7.80 15.37
N ARG A 202 -2.84 6.85 14.48
CA ARG A 202 -2.67 6.97 13.03
C ARG A 202 -3.71 7.92 12.42
N TYR A 203 -3.22 8.94 11.73
CA TYR A 203 -3.99 9.85 10.89
C TYR A 203 -3.57 9.65 9.42
N SER A 204 -4.36 8.87 8.68
CA SER A 204 -4.17 8.70 7.23
C SER A 204 -4.90 9.81 6.50
N VAL A 205 -4.22 10.55 5.64
CA VAL A 205 -4.78 11.66 4.87
C VAL A 205 -4.57 11.47 3.38
N GLN A 206 -5.65 11.64 2.62
CA GLN A 206 -5.67 11.55 1.17
C GLN A 206 -5.60 12.95 0.56
N LEU A 207 -4.56 13.26 -0.21
CA LEU A 207 -4.37 14.52 -0.91
C LEU A 207 -4.63 14.33 -2.41
N VAL A 208 -5.63 15.04 -2.93
CA VAL A 208 -6.09 14.88 -4.32
C VAL A 208 -6.41 16.21 -4.97
N THR A 209 -6.37 16.26 -6.29
CA THR A 209 -6.93 17.37 -7.08
C THR A 209 -8.47 17.34 -7.03
N PRO A 210 -9.19 18.42 -7.45
CA PRO A 210 -10.63 18.35 -7.68
C PRO A 210 -11.00 17.25 -8.68
N ASP A 211 -10.03 16.91 -9.53
CA ASP A 211 -10.14 15.86 -10.52
C ASP A 211 -9.90 14.45 -9.95
N GLY A 212 -9.67 14.32 -8.63
CA GLY A 212 -9.45 13.04 -7.98
C GLY A 212 -8.06 12.43 -8.24
N PHE A 213 -7.20 13.09 -9.01
CA PHE A 213 -5.82 12.64 -9.20
C PHE A 213 -5.01 12.82 -7.91
N PRO A 214 -4.13 11.86 -7.58
CA PRO A 214 -3.28 11.95 -6.41
C PRO A 214 -2.27 13.08 -6.56
N VAL A 215 -2.05 13.83 -5.48
CA VAL A 215 -0.92 14.76 -5.41
C VAL A 215 0.24 14.03 -4.74
N ILE A 216 1.28 13.75 -5.54
CA ILE A 216 2.40 12.87 -5.17
C ILE A 216 3.57 13.70 -4.65
N ASP A 217 4.32 13.15 -3.68
CA ASP A 217 5.51 13.75 -3.09
C ASP A 217 5.28 15.13 -2.43
N ALA A 218 4.05 15.40 -1.96
CA ALA A 218 3.70 16.62 -1.26
C ALA A 218 4.02 16.52 0.24
N PRO A 219 4.77 17.47 0.83
CA PRO A 219 5.00 17.54 2.27
C PRO A 219 3.69 17.63 3.05
N MET A 220 3.60 16.87 4.14
CA MET A 220 2.49 16.90 5.10
C MET A 220 3.01 16.94 6.53
N ARG A 221 2.32 17.70 7.38
CA ARG A 221 2.67 17.90 8.79
C ARG A 221 1.46 17.69 9.68
N LEU A 222 1.65 17.00 10.79
CA LEU A 222 0.69 16.92 11.88
C LEU A 222 1.12 17.92 12.95
N LEU A 223 0.24 18.84 13.32
CA LEU A 223 0.50 19.86 14.32
C LEU A 223 -0.41 19.69 15.52
N ASN A 224 0.11 19.87 16.72
CA ASN A 224 -0.69 19.94 17.94
C ASN A 224 -1.39 21.30 18.10
N SER A 225 -2.14 21.46 19.19
CA SER A 225 -2.84 22.70 19.53
C SER A 225 -1.92 23.91 19.69
N GLY A 226 -0.67 23.69 20.11
CA GLY A 226 0.39 24.69 20.19
C GLY A 226 1.09 25.01 18.86
N ARG A 227 0.61 24.45 17.73
CA ARG A 227 1.23 24.53 16.39
C ARG A 227 2.64 23.97 16.32
N GLN A 228 3.03 23.10 17.26
CA GLN A 228 4.28 22.35 17.16
C GLN A 228 4.08 21.16 16.23
N VAL A 229 5.09 20.90 15.41
CA VAL A 229 5.09 19.74 14.50
C VAL A 229 5.33 18.47 15.32
N VAL A 230 4.40 17.53 15.20
CA VAL A 230 4.43 16.22 15.87
C VAL A 230 4.92 15.13 14.92
N TRP A 231 4.54 15.23 13.65
CA TRP A 231 4.99 14.31 12.61
C TRP A 231 5.08 15.02 11.25
N GLU A 232 6.03 14.60 10.44
CA GLU A 232 6.17 15.02 9.04
C GLU A 232 6.26 13.81 8.13
N THR A 233 5.65 13.91 6.96
CA THR A 233 5.71 12.88 5.92
C THR A 233 5.57 13.50 4.53
N ARG A 234 5.62 12.68 3.48
CA ARG A 234 5.26 13.07 2.12
C ARG A 234 4.24 12.11 1.55
N THR A 235 3.35 12.60 0.69
CA THR A 235 2.34 11.76 0.06
C THR A 235 2.94 10.72 -0.88
N ASP A 236 2.31 9.55 -0.94
CA ASP A 236 2.71 8.45 -1.81
C ASP A 236 2.20 8.56 -3.24
N ASN A 237 2.48 7.54 -4.05
CA ASN A 237 2.02 7.42 -5.43
C ASN A 237 0.48 7.35 -5.57
N THR A 238 -0.23 7.12 -4.46
CA THR A 238 -1.69 7.18 -4.36
C THR A 238 -2.18 8.50 -3.77
N GLY A 239 -1.29 9.44 -3.43
CA GLY A 239 -1.62 10.72 -2.80
C GLY A 239 -1.86 10.61 -1.29
N ARG A 240 -1.55 9.49 -0.66
CA ARG A 240 -1.77 9.25 0.77
C ARG A 240 -0.54 9.62 1.60
N GLY A 241 -0.76 10.32 2.71
CA GLY A 241 0.24 10.54 3.76
C GLY A 241 -0.20 9.92 5.08
N GLU A 242 0.69 9.16 5.71
CA GLU A 242 0.50 8.54 7.02
C GLU A 242 1.18 9.39 8.10
N LEU A 243 0.38 9.87 9.08
CA LEU A 243 0.85 10.74 10.15
C LEU A 243 0.59 10.09 11.52
N TRP A 244 1.54 10.24 12.44
CA TRP A 244 1.53 9.55 13.73
C TRP A 244 1.60 10.57 14.87
N ALA A 245 0.56 10.68 15.69
CA ALA A 245 0.60 11.56 16.86
C ALA A 245 1.48 11.00 17.99
N ASN A 246 1.64 9.69 18.03
CA ASN A 246 2.46 9.02 19.02
C ASN A 246 3.25 7.91 18.31
N MET A 247 4.44 8.24 17.81
CA MET A 247 5.36 7.26 17.20
C MET A 247 6.53 6.90 18.12
N PHE A 248 7.09 7.86 18.85
CA PHE A 248 8.30 7.69 19.66
C PHE A 248 8.09 7.98 21.16
N ARG A 249 6.85 8.01 21.65
CA ARG A 249 6.61 8.20 23.10
C ARG A 249 6.57 6.85 23.82
N ASP A 250 7.21 6.81 24.97
CA ASP A 250 7.38 5.61 25.81
C ASP A 250 6.05 5.09 26.35
N GLU A 251 5.12 5.99 26.68
CA GLU A 251 3.81 5.62 27.22
C GLU A 251 2.68 5.89 26.22
N LEU A 252 1.86 4.86 26.00
CA LEU A 252 0.53 5.04 25.41
C LEU A 252 -0.33 5.49 26.58
N ASP A 253 -0.44 6.80 26.79
CA ASP A 253 -1.40 7.32 27.75
C ASP A 253 -2.81 7.07 27.20
N SER A 254 -3.33 5.88 27.50
CA SER A 254 -4.65 5.41 27.05
C SER A 254 -5.78 6.36 27.45
N ILE A 255 -5.56 7.18 28.47
CA ILE A 255 -6.51 8.19 28.95
C ILE A 255 -6.57 9.37 27.97
N ASN A 256 -5.48 9.69 27.26
CA ASN A 256 -5.38 10.88 26.40
C ASN A 256 -5.42 10.61 24.89
N ILE A 257 -5.50 9.34 24.46
CA ILE A 257 -5.64 8.96 23.04
C ILE A 257 -6.83 9.69 22.38
N GLY A 258 -6.54 10.48 21.35
CA GLY A 258 -7.54 11.23 20.59
C GLY A 258 -8.23 12.37 21.37
N ARG A 259 -7.73 12.77 22.55
CA ARG A 259 -8.19 13.98 23.27
C ARG A 259 -7.46 15.23 22.80
N GLU A 260 -6.19 15.10 22.41
CA GLU A 260 -5.41 16.20 21.86
C GLU A 260 -5.98 16.60 20.48
N LYS A 261 -6.08 17.92 20.26
CA LYS A 261 -6.60 18.46 19.00
C LYS A 261 -5.43 18.67 18.06
N TYR A 262 -5.45 17.95 16.94
CA TYR A 262 -4.46 18.08 15.88
C TYR A 262 -5.00 18.88 14.70
N THR A 263 -4.08 19.34 13.87
CA THR A 263 -4.33 19.92 12.55
C THR A 263 -3.34 19.31 11.57
N VAL A 264 -3.76 19.02 10.35
CA VAL A 264 -2.84 18.62 9.28
C VAL A 264 -2.63 19.78 8.33
N GLU A 265 -1.37 20.07 8.00
CA GLU A 265 -0.99 21.02 6.95
C GLU A 265 -0.27 20.28 5.83
N ALA A 266 -0.75 20.41 4.60
CA ALA A 266 -0.10 19.93 3.39
C ALA A 266 0.44 21.12 2.59
N THR A 267 1.64 21.02 2.03
CA THR A 267 2.24 22.08 1.21
C THR A 267 2.30 21.63 -0.25
N VAL A 268 1.67 22.38 -1.15
CA VAL A 268 1.64 22.09 -2.59
C VAL A 268 1.98 23.36 -3.36
N ALA A 269 2.99 23.30 -4.22
CA ALA A 269 3.46 24.45 -5.01
C ALA A 269 3.69 25.73 -4.17
N GLY A 270 4.23 25.58 -2.96
CA GLY A 270 4.50 26.68 -2.02
C GLY A 270 3.27 27.22 -1.27
N LYS A 271 2.07 26.69 -1.52
CA LYS A 271 0.84 27.04 -0.79
C LYS A 271 0.53 25.99 0.27
N SER A 272 0.05 26.44 1.44
CA SER A 272 -0.35 25.55 2.54
C SER A 272 -1.87 25.31 2.54
N PHE A 273 -2.26 24.06 2.73
CA PHE A 273 -3.63 23.59 2.79
C PHE A 273 -3.86 22.89 4.13
N THR A 274 -4.91 23.27 4.84
CA THR A 274 -5.08 22.89 6.25
C THR A 274 -6.35 22.08 6.48
N LEU A 275 -6.21 20.92 7.13
CA LEU A 275 -7.30 20.13 7.70
C LEU A 275 -7.35 20.36 9.21
N LYS A 276 -8.31 21.19 9.67
CA LYS A 276 -8.39 21.68 11.06
C LYS A 276 -8.79 20.64 12.11
N LYS A 277 -9.36 19.51 11.70
CA LYS A 277 -9.90 18.47 12.60
C LYS A 277 -9.75 17.09 11.94
N PRO A 278 -8.51 16.58 11.78
CA PRO A 278 -8.31 15.25 11.25
C PRO A 278 -8.90 14.21 12.21
N VAL A 279 -9.51 13.18 11.66
CA VAL A 279 -10.05 12.03 12.40
C VAL A 279 -9.04 10.88 12.39
N LEU A 280 -9.00 10.10 13.47
CA LEU A 280 -8.20 8.87 13.52
C LEU A 280 -8.67 7.89 12.44
N PHE A 281 -7.73 7.12 11.87
CA PHE A 281 -8.00 6.16 10.78
C PHE A 281 -9.16 5.19 11.08
N GLY A 282 -9.29 4.73 12.32
CA GLY A 282 -10.39 3.84 12.73
C GLY A 282 -11.75 4.52 12.96
N ARG A 283 -11.85 5.84 12.78
CA ARG A 283 -13.06 6.65 13.07
C ARG A 283 -13.60 7.40 11.85
N GLY A 284 -12.88 7.41 10.72
CA GLY A 284 -13.33 8.08 9.50
C GLY A 284 -12.20 8.35 8.50
N SER A 285 -12.54 9.09 7.44
CA SER A 285 -11.60 9.47 6.38
C SER A 285 -11.14 10.93 6.51
N ASN A 286 -9.89 11.17 6.15
CA ASN A 286 -9.34 12.51 5.97
C ASN A 286 -9.01 12.73 4.50
N THR A 287 -9.61 13.73 3.88
CA THR A 287 -9.33 14.11 2.49
C THR A 287 -9.07 15.61 2.40
N LEU A 288 -8.04 15.98 1.66
CA LEU A 288 -7.71 17.36 1.31
C LEU A 288 -7.71 17.48 -0.22
N THR A 289 -8.46 18.47 -0.71
CA THR A 289 -8.54 18.79 -2.13
C THR A 289 -7.72 20.04 -2.45
N VAL A 290 -6.87 19.95 -3.47
CA VAL A 290 -5.90 20.99 -3.83
C VAL A 290 -6.03 21.35 -5.31
N GLU A 291 -6.32 22.61 -5.59
CA GLU A 291 -6.35 23.12 -6.97
C GLU A 291 -4.93 23.23 -7.53
N GLN A 292 -4.48 22.14 -8.16
CA GLN A 292 -3.25 22.08 -8.93
C GLN A 292 -3.59 21.53 -10.33
N PRO A 293 -3.04 22.10 -11.42
CA PRO A 293 -3.13 21.47 -12.72
C PRO A 293 -2.52 20.06 -12.64
N CYS A 294 -3.15 19.10 -13.32
CA CYS A 294 -2.61 17.76 -13.53
C CYS A 294 -1.26 17.88 -14.26
N GLN A 295 -0.19 17.99 -13.47
CA GLN A 295 1.19 18.02 -13.92
C GLN A 295 1.73 16.61 -13.80
N GLY A 296 2.41 16.13 -14.84
CA GLY A 296 3.08 14.84 -14.78
C GLY A 296 3.99 14.79 -13.55
N ALA A 297 3.80 13.77 -12.70
CA ALA A 297 4.74 13.51 -11.63
C ALA A 297 6.14 13.36 -12.25
N SER A 298 7.16 13.79 -11.51
CA SER A 298 8.54 13.52 -11.91
C SER A 298 8.72 12.05 -12.28
N LEU A 299 9.45 11.77 -13.35
CA LEU A 299 9.71 10.40 -13.77
C LEU A 299 10.76 9.73 -12.87
N LEU A 300 11.45 10.49 -12.02
CA LEU A 300 12.55 9.98 -11.20
C LEU A 300 12.08 9.12 -10.03
N VAL A 301 12.71 7.97 -9.87
CA VAL A 301 12.54 7.04 -8.75
C VAL A 301 13.91 6.73 -8.18
N ASP A 302 14.05 6.83 -6.86
CA ASP A 302 15.27 6.43 -6.15
C ASP A 302 15.04 5.10 -5.42
N VAL A 303 15.92 4.14 -5.64
CA VAL A 303 15.91 2.85 -4.92
C VAL A 303 17.29 2.62 -4.31
N ALA A 304 17.33 2.44 -2.99
CA ALA A 304 18.55 2.15 -2.25
C ALA A 304 18.49 0.77 -1.59
N PHE A 305 19.62 0.07 -1.58
CA PHE A 305 19.79 -1.19 -0.84
C PHE A 305 20.80 -0.97 0.30
N VAL A 306 20.34 -1.10 1.54
CA VAL A 306 21.16 -1.09 2.75
C VAL A 306 21.29 -2.53 3.21
N VAL A 307 22.49 -3.09 3.16
CA VAL A 307 22.70 -4.53 3.24
C VAL A 307 23.76 -4.84 4.29
N ASP A 308 23.39 -5.74 5.18
CA ASP A 308 24.29 -6.38 6.13
C ASP A 308 25.39 -7.20 5.42
N ALA A 309 26.63 -7.06 5.87
CA ALA A 309 27.78 -7.81 5.34
C ALA A 309 28.72 -8.32 6.44
N THR A 310 28.18 -8.57 7.63
CA THR A 310 28.89 -9.35 8.66
C THR A 310 29.02 -10.82 8.25
N GLY A 311 29.79 -11.59 9.02
CA GLY A 311 30.07 -12.99 8.73
C GLY A 311 28.84 -13.90 8.82
N SER A 312 27.82 -13.55 9.61
CA SER A 312 26.62 -14.36 9.80
C SER A 312 25.78 -14.45 8.52
N MET A 313 25.73 -13.38 7.73
CA MET A 313 25.12 -13.34 6.39
C MET A 313 25.83 -14.25 5.36
N GLY A 314 26.88 -14.99 5.73
CA GLY A 314 27.75 -15.72 4.79
C GLY A 314 27.04 -16.82 4.00
N ASP A 315 25.99 -17.38 4.55
CA ASP A 315 25.11 -18.40 3.96
C ASP A 315 24.14 -17.81 2.90
N GLU A 316 23.69 -16.56 3.06
CA GLU A 316 22.71 -15.94 2.17
C GLU A 316 23.26 -14.83 1.28
N ILE A 317 24.34 -14.13 1.67
CA ILE A 317 24.82 -12.90 0.99
C ILE A 317 25.12 -13.16 -0.48
N ALA A 318 25.61 -14.35 -0.83
CA ALA A 318 25.94 -14.70 -2.20
C ALA A 318 24.69 -14.85 -3.08
N TYR A 319 23.63 -15.44 -2.53
CA TYR A 319 22.32 -15.52 -3.18
C TYR A 319 21.68 -14.14 -3.24
N LEU A 320 21.69 -13.37 -2.15
CA LEU A 320 21.16 -12.01 -2.09
C LEU A 320 21.82 -11.11 -3.15
N LYS A 321 23.14 -11.16 -3.33
CA LYS A 321 23.81 -10.39 -4.39
C LYS A 321 23.30 -10.75 -5.80
N THR A 322 22.99 -12.02 -6.03
CA THR A 322 22.46 -12.50 -7.32
C THR A 322 21.01 -12.08 -7.51
N GLU A 323 20.17 -12.21 -6.48
CA GLU A 323 18.78 -11.73 -6.47
C GLU A 323 18.71 -10.20 -6.68
N LEU A 324 19.53 -9.43 -5.96
CA LEU A 324 19.57 -7.98 -6.07
C LEU A 324 20.05 -7.52 -7.47
N THR A 325 21.00 -8.23 -8.07
CA THR A 325 21.43 -7.95 -9.45
C THR A 325 20.27 -8.15 -10.44
N ASP A 326 19.50 -9.23 -10.29
CA ASP A 326 18.32 -9.49 -11.13
C ASP A 326 17.22 -8.43 -10.94
N VAL A 327 16.93 -8.08 -9.68
CA VAL A 327 15.97 -7.02 -9.34
C VAL A 327 16.39 -5.69 -9.95
N ILE A 328 17.67 -5.34 -9.86
CA ILE A 328 18.21 -4.11 -10.46
C ILE A 328 18.02 -4.10 -11.99
N ASN A 329 18.31 -5.21 -12.67
CA ASN A 329 18.14 -5.32 -14.12
C ASN A 329 16.67 -5.18 -14.53
N ARG A 330 15.76 -5.73 -13.73
CA ARG A 330 14.31 -5.69 -13.97
C ARG A 330 13.62 -4.44 -13.42
N ALA A 331 14.29 -3.64 -12.59
CA ALA A 331 13.68 -2.48 -11.94
C ALA A 331 13.11 -1.50 -12.98
N SER A 332 13.84 -1.27 -14.07
CA SER A 332 13.40 -0.39 -15.16
C SER A 332 12.14 -0.90 -15.87
N GLU A 333 11.99 -2.21 -16.01
CA GLU A 333 10.76 -2.83 -16.54
C GLU A 333 9.60 -2.75 -15.54
N ALA A 334 9.91 -2.84 -14.24
CA ALA A 334 8.93 -2.76 -13.16
C ALA A 334 8.25 -1.39 -13.04
N ALA A 335 8.91 -0.32 -13.52
CA ALA A 335 8.40 1.05 -13.50
C ALA A 335 8.43 1.70 -14.88
N PRO A 336 7.58 1.27 -15.83
CA PRO A 336 7.57 1.80 -17.20
C PRO A 336 7.45 3.33 -17.22
N GLY A 337 8.24 3.99 -18.06
CA GLY A 337 8.28 5.44 -18.18
C GLY A 337 8.97 6.17 -17.02
N SER A 338 9.52 5.46 -16.03
CA SER A 338 10.28 6.05 -14.92
C SER A 338 11.79 5.98 -15.17
N LYS A 339 12.54 6.95 -14.63
CA LYS A 339 13.99 6.96 -14.59
C LYS A 339 14.44 6.52 -13.20
N ILE A 340 15.05 5.34 -13.10
CA ILE A 340 15.45 4.77 -11.81
C ILE A 340 16.92 5.11 -11.53
N ARG A 341 17.18 5.61 -10.32
CA ARG A 341 18.53 5.76 -9.78
C ARG A 341 18.73 4.76 -8.65
N LEU A 342 19.88 4.11 -8.65
CA LEU A 342 20.21 3.02 -7.73
C LEU A 342 21.36 3.41 -6.83
N GLY A 343 21.15 3.31 -5.52
CA GLY A 343 22.17 3.53 -4.49
C GLY A 343 22.33 2.29 -3.61
N THR A 344 23.45 2.17 -2.91
CA THR A 344 23.63 1.08 -1.95
C THR A 344 24.56 1.46 -0.81
N VAL A 345 24.29 0.92 0.38
CA VAL A 345 25.13 0.98 1.56
C VAL A 345 25.33 -0.46 2.05
N PHE A 346 26.57 -0.84 2.30
CA PHE A 346 26.91 -2.06 3.02
C PHE A 346 27.48 -1.67 4.37
N TYR A 347 27.07 -2.37 5.42
CA TYR A 347 27.56 -2.14 6.76
C TYR A 347 28.05 -3.44 7.40
N ARG A 348 28.81 -3.29 8.47
CA ARG A 348 29.29 -4.37 9.34
C ARG A 348 29.27 -3.85 10.79
N ASP A 349 30.10 -4.40 11.67
CA ASP A 349 30.21 -3.93 13.05
C ASP A 349 31.32 -2.89 13.28
N HIS A 350 31.27 -2.23 14.44
CA HIS A 350 32.18 -1.18 14.89
C HIS A 350 33.65 -1.62 14.98
N GLN A 351 33.92 -2.90 15.16
CA GLN A 351 35.28 -3.45 15.27
C GLN A 351 35.82 -3.99 13.93
N ASP A 352 35.05 -3.91 12.85
CA ASP A 352 35.44 -4.46 11.56
C ASP A 352 36.31 -3.52 10.73
N ASN A 353 36.93 -4.09 9.69
CA ASN A 353 37.78 -3.38 8.72
C ASN A 353 37.12 -2.14 8.07
N TYR A 354 35.79 -2.11 8.06
CA TYR A 354 35.00 -0.91 7.76
C TYR A 354 33.65 -1.02 8.47
N LEU A 355 33.14 0.12 8.94
CA LEU A 355 31.80 0.20 9.51
C LEU A 355 30.73 0.33 8.42
N THR A 356 30.97 1.19 7.42
CA THR A 356 30.09 1.34 6.25
C THR A 356 30.87 1.58 4.97
N ARG A 357 30.31 1.14 3.85
CA ARG A 357 30.73 1.47 2.48
C ARG A 357 29.49 1.76 1.66
N HIS A 358 29.55 2.76 0.78
CA HIS A 358 28.39 3.08 -0.05
C HIS A 358 28.79 3.36 -1.50
N HIS A 359 27.82 3.22 -2.38
CA HIS A 359 27.86 3.72 -3.75
C HIS A 359 26.63 4.60 -3.94
N ASP A 360 26.88 5.86 -4.31
CA ASP A 360 25.82 6.86 -4.45
C ASP A 360 24.87 6.53 -5.63
N PHE A 361 23.76 7.26 -5.72
CA PHE A 361 22.74 7.06 -6.74
C PHE A 361 23.29 7.21 -8.16
N SER A 362 23.08 6.18 -8.98
CA SER A 362 23.44 6.14 -10.40
C SER A 362 22.27 5.66 -11.25
N GLU A 363 22.07 6.25 -12.43
CA GLU A 363 21.16 5.71 -13.46
C GLU A 363 21.78 4.51 -14.19
N GLN A 364 23.10 4.30 -14.06
CA GLN A 364 23.81 3.17 -14.67
C GLN A 364 23.81 1.98 -13.71
N ALA A 365 22.95 1.01 -13.96
CA ALA A 365 22.82 -0.20 -13.15
C ALA A 365 24.16 -0.96 -12.99
N ASP A 366 24.98 -1.00 -14.03
CA ASP A 366 26.25 -1.75 -14.06
C ASP A 366 27.25 -1.30 -12.99
N SER A 367 27.32 0.00 -12.68
CA SER A 367 28.25 0.50 -11.66
C SER A 367 27.83 0.04 -10.26
N THR A 368 26.53 0.09 -9.97
CA THR A 368 25.93 -0.39 -8.73
C THR A 368 26.05 -1.91 -8.60
N ILE A 369 25.75 -2.66 -9.67
CA ILE A 369 25.92 -4.13 -9.70
C ILE A 369 27.39 -4.49 -9.45
N SER A 370 28.32 -3.81 -10.11
CA SER A 370 29.77 -4.05 -9.92
C SER A 370 30.20 -3.78 -8.49
N PHE A 371 29.64 -2.76 -7.85
CA PHE A 371 29.88 -2.46 -6.44
C PHE A 371 29.36 -3.59 -5.53
N ILE A 372 28.12 -4.02 -5.71
CA ILE A 372 27.50 -5.13 -4.96
C ILE A 372 28.33 -6.41 -5.11
N LYS A 373 28.73 -6.76 -6.33
CA LYS A 373 29.52 -7.97 -6.64
C LYS A 373 30.85 -8.03 -5.90
N ARG A 374 31.47 -6.90 -5.55
CA ARG A 374 32.76 -6.85 -4.82
C ARG A 374 32.62 -7.04 -3.30
N GLN A 375 31.42 -6.92 -2.74
CA GLN A 375 31.23 -7.06 -1.30
C GLN A 375 31.25 -8.53 -0.87
N LYS A 376 31.68 -8.78 0.36
CA LYS A 376 31.75 -10.10 1.00
C LYS A 376 31.28 -10.00 2.44
N ALA A 377 30.57 -11.03 2.90
CA ALA A 377 30.28 -11.25 4.31
C ALA A 377 31.59 -11.59 5.03
N GLU A 378 32.04 -10.71 5.91
CA GLU A 378 33.19 -10.95 6.80
C GLU A 378 33.05 -10.07 8.03
N GLY A 379 33.77 -10.42 9.10
CA GLY A 379 33.72 -9.63 10.32
C GLY A 379 32.54 -9.97 11.21
N GLY A 380 32.25 -9.09 12.15
CA GLY A 380 31.39 -9.34 13.30
C GLY A 380 32.13 -10.05 14.44
N GLY A 381 31.41 -10.40 15.50
CA GLY A 381 31.97 -11.12 16.64
C GLY A 381 31.08 -11.08 17.88
N ASP A 382 30.25 -10.05 17.99
CA ASP A 382 29.14 -9.91 18.91
C ASP A 382 27.80 -9.82 18.17
N PHE A 383 26.73 -10.07 18.93
CA PHE A 383 25.34 -9.93 18.51
C PHE A 383 24.81 -8.80 19.41
N PRO A 384 24.73 -7.52 18.99
CA PRO A 384 24.04 -6.91 17.83
C PRO A 384 24.94 -6.12 16.85
N GLU A 385 24.37 -5.51 15.79
CA GLU A 385 25.12 -4.81 14.73
C GLU A 385 24.84 -3.30 14.57
N ALA A 386 25.60 -2.62 13.70
CA ALA A 386 25.54 -1.17 13.47
C ALA A 386 24.45 -0.71 12.48
N VAL A 387 23.25 -1.29 12.58
CA VAL A 387 22.10 -0.97 11.69
C VAL A 387 21.69 0.51 11.80
N ASP A 388 21.78 1.09 12.99
CA ASP A 388 21.45 2.50 13.23
C ASP A 388 22.40 3.44 12.44
N THR A 389 23.69 3.10 12.42
CA THR A 389 24.72 3.81 11.68
C THR A 389 24.52 3.65 10.18
N ALA A 390 24.20 2.44 9.73
CA ALA A 390 23.90 2.17 8.32
C ALA A 390 22.73 3.01 7.80
N LEU A 391 21.63 3.09 8.58
CA LEU A 391 20.49 3.93 8.26
C LEU A 391 20.85 5.42 8.27
N ALA A 392 21.62 5.88 9.27
CA ALA A 392 22.07 7.26 9.32
C ALA A 392 22.90 7.63 8.08
N VAL A 393 23.83 6.77 7.66
CA VAL A 393 24.65 6.94 6.44
C VAL A 393 23.77 6.94 5.20
N ALA A 394 22.85 5.99 5.05
CA ALA A 394 21.94 5.92 3.91
C ALA A 394 21.10 7.20 3.73
N LEU A 395 20.70 7.85 4.84
CA LEU A 395 19.88 9.06 4.82
C LEU A 395 20.68 10.37 4.76
N THR A 396 21.99 10.33 4.98
CA THR A 396 22.84 11.55 5.03
C THR A 396 23.87 11.63 3.91
N GLN A 397 24.37 10.48 3.44
CA GLN A 397 25.45 10.43 2.45
C GLN A 397 24.97 10.06 1.04
N LEU A 398 23.86 9.32 0.90
CA LEU A 398 23.25 9.11 -0.42
C LEU A 398 22.51 10.37 -0.90
N SER A 399 22.70 10.72 -2.17
CA SER A 399 22.14 11.91 -2.83
C SER A 399 20.68 11.73 -3.28
N TRP A 400 19.79 11.47 -2.32
CA TRP A 400 18.34 11.36 -2.56
C TRP A 400 17.79 12.59 -3.31
N SER A 401 17.07 12.35 -4.39
CA SER A 401 16.53 13.40 -5.25
C SER A 401 15.35 14.07 -4.56
N LYS A 402 15.39 15.39 -4.48
CA LYS A 402 14.29 16.22 -3.96
C LYS A 402 13.06 16.23 -4.87
N VAL A 403 13.19 15.72 -6.09
CA VAL A 403 12.11 15.68 -7.08
C VAL A 403 11.72 14.25 -7.47
N ALA A 404 12.30 13.21 -6.85
CA ALA A 404 11.84 11.84 -7.10
C ALA A 404 10.39 11.66 -6.66
N LYS A 405 9.55 11.07 -7.52
CA LYS A 405 8.15 10.75 -7.18
C LYS A 405 8.03 9.65 -6.12
N THR A 406 9.04 8.77 -6.08
CA THR A 406 9.12 7.64 -5.14
C THR A 406 10.56 7.46 -4.68
N ARG A 407 10.73 7.21 -3.37
CA ARG A 407 12.01 6.88 -2.74
C ARG A 407 11.84 5.59 -1.94
N LEU A 408 12.59 4.55 -2.26
CA LEU A 408 12.53 3.23 -1.61
C LEU A 408 13.89 2.88 -1.00
N LEU A 409 13.91 2.41 0.24
CA LEU A 409 15.09 1.89 0.93
C LEU A 409 14.80 0.46 1.37
N PHE A 410 15.45 -0.51 0.74
CA PHE A 410 15.41 -1.90 1.16
C PHE A 410 16.51 -2.14 2.21
N LEU A 411 16.12 -2.54 3.42
CA LEU A 411 17.05 -2.80 4.53
C LEU A 411 17.14 -4.31 4.74
N VAL A 412 18.26 -4.92 4.40
CA VAL A 412 18.52 -6.37 4.51
C VAL A 412 19.42 -6.63 5.70
N LEU A 413 19.00 -7.50 6.63
CA LEU A 413 19.70 -7.79 7.87
C LEU A 413 19.30 -9.14 8.49
N ASP A 414 20.23 -9.76 9.20
CA ASP A 414 20.09 -10.98 10.01
C ASP A 414 20.23 -10.72 11.53
N ALA A 415 20.77 -9.56 11.93
CA ALA A 415 20.98 -9.18 13.33
C ALA A 415 20.17 -7.93 13.77
N PRO A 416 19.83 -7.81 15.08
CA PRO A 416 19.30 -6.56 15.63
C PRO A 416 20.32 -5.42 15.62
N PRO A 417 19.88 -4.14 15.64
CA PRO A 417 20.73 -3.04 16.05
C PRO A 417 21.14 -3.15 17.51
N HIS A 418 22.22 -2.44 17.87
CA HIS A 418 22.54 -2.12 19.26
C HIS A 418 21.36 -1.44 19.97
N ASP A 419 21.13 -1.79 21.24
CA ASP A 419 19.98 -1.35 22.03
C ASP A 419 20.34 -0.33 23.14
N ASP A 420 21.53 0.26 23.07
CA ASP A 420 21.89 1.38 23.92
C ASP A 420 21.10 2.65 23.53
N GLU A 421 21.11 3.65 24.43
CA GLU A 421 20.36 4.89 24.26
C GLU A 421 20.78 5.69 23.01
N ALA A 422 22.06 5.66 22.64
CA ALA A 422 22.55 6.39 21.47
C ALA A 422 22.06 5.74 20.18
N SER A 423 22.13 4.40 20.09
CA SER A 423 21.65 3.63 18.95
C SER A 423 20.13 3.75 18.79
N LYS A 424 19.36 3.67 19.87
CA LYS A 424 17.89 3.91 19.85
C LYS A 424 17.54 5.31 19.37
N ALA A 425 18.22 6.34 19.89
CA ALA A 425 17.99 7.72 19.45
C ALA A 425 18.43 7.96 17.99
N SER A 426 19.48 7.29 17.53
CA SER A 426 19.94 7.27 16.14
C SER A 426 18.87 6.68 15.21
N LEU A 427 18.32 5.51 15.55
CA LEU A 427 17.23 4.87 14.82
C LEU A 427 15.99 5.76 14.73
N GLN A 428 15.52 6.32 15.85
CA GLN A 428 14.34 7.19 15.86
C GLN A 428 14.52 8.42 14.96
N ARG A 429 15.70 9.07 15.02
CA ARG A 429 16.01 10.21 14.14
C ARG A 429 16.05 9.80 12.68
N SER A 430 16.65 8.66 12.36
CA SER A 430 16.71 8.12 11.00
C SER A 430 15.33 7.80 10.45
N VAL A 431 14.48 7.12 11.23
CA VAL A 431 13.10 6.78 10.85
C VAL A 431 12.25 8.04 10.63
N ALA A 432 12.33 9.01 11.55
CA ALA A 432 11.63 10.29 11.41
C ALA A 432 12.08 11.04 10.15
N LYS A 433 13.39 11.09 9.93
CA LYS A 433 13.99 11.76 8.75
C LYS A 433 13.57 11.07 7.45
N ALA A 434 13.56 9.73 7.41
CA ALA A 434 13.09 8.96 6.26
C ALA A 434 11.64 9.31 5.92
N ALA A 435 10.75 9.37 6.93
CA ALA A 435 9.36 9.78 6.74
C ALA A 435 9.26 11.21 6.18
N THR A 436 9.97 12.18 6.76
CA THR A 436 10.02 13.58 6.27
C THR A 436 10.51 13.69 4.83
N MET A 437 11.47 12.84 4.43
CA MET A 437 12.00 12.76 3.08
C MET A 437 11.10 11.97 2.12
N GLY A 438 10.04 11.32 2.61
CA GLY A 438 9.19 10.44 1.80
C GLY A 438 9.88 9.14 1.36
N ILE A 439 10.91 8.71 2.09
CA ILE A 439 11.62 7.45 1.89
C ILE A 439 10.85 6.35 2.60
N ARG A 440 10.44 5.32 1.84
CA ARG A 440 9.82 4.10 2.39
C ARG A 440 10.90 3.12 2.78
N ILE A 441 10.97 2.76 4.05
CA ILE A 441 11.84 1.69 4.53
C ILE A 441 11.09 0.37 4.36
N ILE A 442 11.70 -0.57 3.64
CA ILE A 442 11.20 -1.92 3.39
C ILE A 442 12.23 -2.89 3.96
N PRO A 443 12.09 -3.29 5.23
CA PRO A 443 12.99 -4.27 5.82
C PRO A 443 12.79 -5.64 5.19
N ILE A 444 13.89 -6.38 5.04
CA ILE A 444 13.99 -7.76 4.57
C ILE A 444 14.75 -8.51 5.66
N ALA A 445 14.01 -9.19 6.52
CA ALA A 445 14.59 -10.02 7.58
C ALA A 445 15.14 -11.34 7.00
N ALA A 446 16.41 -11.62 7.24
CA ALA A 446 17.07 -12.88 6.92
C ALA A 446 17.02 -13.84 8.13
N SER A 447 17.88 -14.86 8.14
CA SER A 447 18.07 -15.76 9.28
C SER A 447 18.55 -14.97 10.52
N GLY A 448 18.58 -15.56 11.71
CA GLY A 448 19.07 -14.87 12.93
C GLY A 448 18.13 -13.81 13.57
N ILE A 449 17.16 -13.28 12.84
CA ILE A 449 16.20 -12.27 13.35
C ILE A 449 15.28 -12.87 14.41
N ASN A 450 15.08 -12.14 15.52
CA ASN A 450 14.16 -12.53 16.59
C ASN A 450 12.88 -11.67 16.62
N LYS A 451 11.95 -11.97 17.55
CA LYS A 451 10.67 -11.24 17.69
C LYS A 451 10.80 -9.78 18.09
N SER A 452 11.86 -9.43 18.83
CA SER A 452 12.17 -8.04 19.16
C SER A 452 12.52 -7.26 17.90
N THR A 453 13.40 -7.82 17.07
CA THR A 453 13.81 -7.23 15.80
C THR A 453 12.66 -7.19 14.80
N GLU A 454 11.86 -8.26 14.68
CA GLU A 454 10.65 -8.28 13.83
C GLU A 454 9.72 -7.09 14.17
N TYR A 455 9.47 -6.84 15.47
CA TYR A 455 8.68 -5.70 15.92
C TYR A 455 9.28 -4.36 15.45
N LEU A 456 10.57 -4.16 15.68
CA LEU A 456 11.28 -2.94 15.29
C LEU A 456 11.18 -2.70 13.78
N LEU A 457 11.45 -3.72 12.97
CA LEU A 457 11.39 -3.63 11.51
C LEU A 457 9.99 -3.24 11.01
N ARG A 458 8.95 -3.87 11.56
CA ARG A 458 7.55 -3.55 11.22
C ARG A 458 7.18 -2.13 11.66
N ALA A 459 7.66 -1.68 12.82
CA ALA A 459 7.45 -0.31 13.29
C ALA A 459 8.10 0.72 12.33
N MET A 460 9.32 0.47 11.85
CA MET A 460 9.99 1.32 10.86
C MET A 460 9.25 1.36 9.52
N ALA A 461 8.75 0.21 9.05
CA ALA A 461 7.93 0.14 7.84
C ALA A 461 6.64 0.98 7.98
N LEU A 462 5.93 0.87 9.11
CA LEU A 462 4.75 1.68 9.42
C LEU A 462 5.07 3.18 9.56
N ALA A 463 6.22 3.54 10.13
CA ALA A 463 6.59 4.95 10.25
C ALA A 463 6.75 5.63 8.89
N THR A 464 7.17 4.87 7.88
CA THR A 464 7.63 5.38 6.59
C THR A 464 6.73 5.03 5.41
N ASN A 465 5.53 4.47 5.65
CA ASN A 465 4.61 4.00 4.60
C ASN A 465 5.22 2.90 3.69
N GLY A 466 6.03 2.02 4.31
CA GLY A 466 6.62 0.84 3.70
C GLY A 466 5.84 -0.45 3.96
N THR A 467 6.53 -1.57 3.85
CA THR A 467 6.02 -2.93 4.09
C THR A 467 7.12 -3.80 4.69
N TYR A 468 6.76 -4.86 5.39
CA TYR A 468 7.74 -5.77 5.99
C TYR A 468 7.90 -7.03 5.14
N VAL A 469 9.14 -7.37 4.81
CA VAL A 469 9.53 -8.57 4.07
C VAL A 469 10.41 -9.45 4.96
N PHE A 470 10.29 -10.76 4.80
CA PHE A 470 11.11 -11.74 5.50
C PHE A 470 11.38 -12.92 4.57
N LEU A 471 12.58 -13.49 4.65
CA LEU A 471 12.95 -14.72 3.95
C LEU A 471 12.25 -15.93 4.59
N THR A 472 12.06 -16.99 3.81
CA THR A 472 11.41 -18.22 4.26
C THR A 472 12.26 -19.45 3.95
N ASP A 473 12.10 -20.49 4.77
CA ASP A 473 12.82 -21.76 4.62
C ASP A 473 12.38 -22.58 3.39
N ASP A 474 11.33 -22.17 2.65
CA ASP A 474 10.82 -22.89 1.48
C ASP A 474 11.86 -23.08 0.37
N SER A 475 12.85 -22.20 0.30
CA SER A 475 13.97 -22.32 -0.64
C SER A 475 14.99 -23.38 -0.24
N GLY A 476 15.04 -23.76 1.04
CA GLY A 476 16.10 -24.60 1.61
C GLY A 476 17.49 -23.96 1.61
N ILE A 477 17.57 -22.63 1.48
CA ILE A 477 18.82 -21.85 1.41
C ILE A 477 18.90 -20.96 2.65
N GLY A 478 20.11 -20.89 3.24
CA GLY A 478 20.36 -20.16 4.48
C GLY A 478 20.03 -20.98 5.72
N ASP A 479 20.31 -20.39 6.87
CA ASP A 479 19.92 -20.89 8.18
C ASP A 479 18.38 -20.74 8.37
N THR A 480 17.87 -21.33 9.46
CA THR A 480 16.43 -21.30 9.74
C THR A 480 15.91 -19.87 9.99
N HIS A 481 14.81 -19.53 9.34
CA HIS A 481 14.12 -18.25 9.48
C HIS A 481 13.00 -18.31 10.52
N ILE A 482 12.83 -17.24 11.30
CA ILE A 482 11.68 -17.17 12.20
C ILE A 482 10.36 -17.11 11.43
N LYS A 483 9.37 -17.92 11.85
CA LYS A 483 8.01 -17.78 11.35
C LYS A 483 7.47 -16.39 11.73
N PRO A 484 6.91 -15.60 10.80
CA PRO A 484 6.48 -14.24 11.08
C PRO A 484 5.27 -14.19 12.03
N THR A 485 5.11 -13.08 12.77
CA THR A 485 3.96 -12.86 13.66
C THR A 485 2.77 -12.31 12.87
N THR A 486 2.09 -13.19 12.14
CA THR A 486 0.89 -12.87 11.36
C THR A 486 -0.04 -14.07 11.24
N ASP A 487 -1.28 -13.83 10.83
CA ASP A 487 -2.32 -14.85 10.63
C ASP A 487 -2.11 -15.67 9.33
N GLN A 488 -1.73 -15.00 8.24
CA GLN A 488 -1.50 -15.59 6.92
C GLN A 488 -0.53 -14.76 6.08
N TYR A 489 0.22 -15.41 5.18
CA TYR A 489 1.06 -14.75 4.19
C TYR A 489 1.24 -15.65 2.96
N THR A 490 1.72 -15.06 1.87
CA THR A 490 2.04 -15.78 0.63
C THR A 490 3.55 -15.86 0.50
N VAL A 491 4.05 -17.01 0.07
CA VAL A 491 5.46 -17.23 -0.27
C VAL A 491 5.65 -16.94 -1.75
N GLU A 492 6.63 -16.10 -2.06
CA GLU A 492 7.04 -15.71 -3.41
C GLU A 492 8.56 -15.88 -3.55
N LYS A 493 9.08 -15.84 -4.78
CA LYS A 493 10.53 -15.67 -4.99
C LYS A 493 10.93 -14.26 -4.59
N LEU A 494 12.07 -14.11 -3.90
CA LEU A 494 12.51 -12.82 -3.36
C LEU A 494 12.62 -11.76 -4.47
N ASN A 495 13.32 -12.06 -5.57
CA ASN A 495 13.43 -11.12 -6.70
C ASN A 495 12.07 -10.72 -7.29
N ALA A 496 11.13 -11.65 -7.44
CA ALA A 496 9.77 -11.39 -7.91
C ALA A 496 9.03 -10.44 -6.96
N LEU A 497 9.10 -10.73 -5.65
CA LEU A 497 8.51 -9.90 -4.60
C LEU A 497 9.08 -8.47 -4.64
N LEU A 498 10.40 -8.31 -4.69
CA LEU A 498 11.03 -6.98 -4.70
C LEU A 498 10.65 -6.17 -5.96
N VAL A 499 10.60 -6.80 -7.13
CA VAL A 499 10.13 -6.16 -8.37
C VAL A 499 8.65 -5.77 -8.28
N ARG A 500 7.80 -6.64 -7.72
CA ARG A 500 6.38 -6.34 -7.46
C ARG A 500 6.24 -5.12 -6.54
N LEU A 501 7.05 -5.02 -5.48
CA LEU A 501 7.05 -3.89 -4.56
C LEU A 501 7.53 -2.60 -5.23
N ILE A 502 8.60 -2.65 -6.04
CA ILE A 502 9.05 -1.49 -6.83
C ILE A 502 7.92 -1.00 -7.73
N SER A 503 7.25 -1.89 -8.46
CA SER A 503 6.12 -1.54 -9.32
C SER A 503 4.96 -0.92 -8.53
N LYS A 504 4.53 -1.58 -7.44
CA LYS A 504 3.45 -1.13 -6.54
C LYS A 504 3.65 0.30 -6.04
N PHE A 505 4.87 0.67 -5.65
CA PHE A 505 5.16 1.98 -5.08
C PHE A 505 5.54 3.05 -6.12
N THR A 506 5.71 2.69 -7.40
CA THR A 506 6.11 3.62 -8.46
C THR A 506 5.02 3.88 -9.50
N GLN A 507 4.01 3.00 -9.57
CA GLN A 507 2.89 3.14 -10.48
C GLN A 507 2.04 4.35 -10.10
N THR A 508 1.74 5.18 -11.09
CA THR A 508 0.95 6.41 -10.93
C THR A 508 -0.11 6.49 -12.03
N PRO A 509 -1.34 6.97 -11.73
CA PRO A 509 -2.34 7.20 -12.76
C PRO A 509 -1.85 8.18 -13.83
N ASP A 510 -2.12 7.88 -15.10
CA ASP A 510 -1.75 8.73 -16.23
C ASP A 510 -2.49 10.07 -16.17
N CYS A 511 -1.73 11.13 -15.92
CA CYS A 511 -2.27 12.47 -15.78
C CYS A 511 -2.23 13.20 -17.15
N ARG A 512 -3.08 12.79 -18.10
CA ARG A 512 -3.18 13.43 -19.42
C ARG A 512 -4.20 14.57 -19.38
N PRO A 513 -3.81 15.84 -19.60
CA PRO A 513 -4.77 16.90 -19.85
C PRO A 513 -5.56 16.55 -21.12
N VAL A 514 -6.88 16.64 -21.07
CA VAL A 514 -7.75 16.56 -22.27
C VAL A 514 -7.52 17.83 -23.10
N ALA A 515 -6.39 17.90 -23.80
CA ALA A 515 -6.12 18.95 -24.76
C ALA A 515 -6.66 18.47 -26.12
N ASN A 516 -7.69 19.18 -26.61
CA ASN A 516 -8.29 19.05 -27.94
C ASN A 516 -9.28 17.91 -28.19
N ALA A 517 -10.25 17.68 -27.30
CA ALA A 517 -11.53 17.15 -27.76
C ALA A 517 -12.28 18.27 -28.50
N LYS A 518 -12.23 18.26 -29.84
CA LYS A 518 -13.10 19.13 -30.67
C LYS A 518 -14.57 18.84 -30.31
N PRO A 519 -15.42 19.86 -30.13
CA PRO A 519 -16.84 19.65 -29.92
C PRO A 519 -17.49 19.20 -31.23
N THR A 520 -18.49 18.31 -31.14
CA THR A 520 -19.26 17.61 -32.20
C THR A 520 -18.52 16.41 -32.80
N GLU A 521 -19.07 15.20 -32.75
CA GLU A 521 -20.33 14.84 -33.41
C GLU A 521 -21.42 14.30 -32.48
N ARG A 522 -22.65 14.72 -32.79
CA ARG A 522 -23.89 14.16 -32.27
C ARG A 522 -24.02 12.76 -32.86
N TYR A 523 -24.15 11.74 -32.03
CA TYR A 523 -24.78 10.50 -32.46
C TYR A 523 -26.27 10.77 -32.63
N THR A 524 -26.68 11.07 -33.86
CA THR A 524 -28.04 10.82 -34.33
C THR A 524 -28.08 9.42 -34.90
N GLU A 525 -28.92 8.57 -34.30
CA GLU A 525 -29.35 7.31 -34.89
C GLU A 525 -29.96 7.56 -36.26
N GLN A 526 -29.45 6.87 -37.28
CA GLN A 526 -30.23 6.39 -38.42
C GLN A 526 -29.41 5.32 -39.13
N GLY A 527 -29.95 4.10 -39.16
CA GLY A 527 -29.27 2.92 -39.69
C GLY A 527 -29.25 2.87 -41.21
N THR A 528 -28.37 2.01 -41.73
CA THR A 528 -28.65 1.04 -42.81
C THR A 528 -27.46 0.10 -42.96
N SER A 529 -27.76 -1.18 -42.81
CA SER A 529 -27.21 -2.40 -43.43
C SER A 529 -25.76 -2.47 -43.96
N ALA A 530 -25.02 -3.41 -43.36
CA ALA A 530 -24.32 -4.55 -43.97
C ALA A 530 -23.34 -4.30 -45.14
N ASP A 531 -22.04 -4.43 -44.86
CA ASP A 531 -21.24 -5.65 -45.12
C ASP A 531 -19.76 -5.29 -45.23
N THR A 532 -18.93 -5.66 -44.24
CA THR A 532 -17.64 -6.34 -44.47
C THR A 532 -17.04 -6.87 -43.16
N MET A 533 -16.95 -8.20 -43.09
CA MET A 533 -16.08 -9.08 -42.30
C MET A 533 -15.45 -8.57 -41.00
N ALA A 534 -16.09 -8.94 -39.90
CA ALA A 534 -15.51 -8.95 -38.56
C ALA A 534 -14.59 -10.17 -38.36
N VAL A 535 -13.33 -9.93 -37.99
CA VAL A 535 -12.62 -10.83 -37.08
C VAL A 535 -13.21 -10.55 -35.70
N LYS A 536 -14.15 -11.39 -35.26
CA LYS A 536 -14.70 -11.36 -33.89
C LYS A 536 -13.59 -11.77 -32.92
N LEU A 537 -13.00 -10.79 -32.24
CA LEU A 537 -12.44 -11.06 -30.91
C LEU A 537 -13.61 -11.45 -30.00
N PRO A 538 -13.52 -12.53 -29.22
CA PRO A 538 -14.60 -12.96 -28.36
C PRO A 538 -14.89 -11.89 -27.31
N VAL A 539 -16.13 -11.42 -27.31
CA VAL A 539 -16.72 -10.64 -26.22
C VAL A 539 -16.74 -11.55 -24.99
N PRO A 540 -16.16 -11.18 -23.83
CA PRO A 540 -16.32 -11.96 -22.62
C PRO A 540 -17.81 -12.10 -22.30
N ASP A 541 -18.24 -13.34 -22.02
CA ASP A 541 -19.61 -13.69 -21.66
C ASP A 541 -20.19 -12.74 -20.62
N GLU A 542 -21.51 -12.50 -20.69
CA GLU A 542 -22.29 -11.72 -19.72
C GLU A 542 -21.85 -12.00 -18.28
N ILE A 543 -21.74 -10.95 -17.46
CA ILE A 543 -21.46 -11.07 -16.01
C ILE A 543 -22.62 -11.86 -15.38
N LYS A 544 -22.37 -13.13 -14.99
CA LYS A 544 -23.40 -14.04 -14.47
C LYS A 544 -23.57 -14.01 -12.95
N PHE A 545 -22.73 -13.30 -12.22
CA PHE A 545 -22.69 -13.33 -10.76
C PHE A 545 -23.25 -12.06 -10.10
N ARG A 546 -23.61 -12.17 -8.82
CA ARG A 546 -24.08 -11.07 -7.97
C ARG A 546 -23.27 -11.04 -6.68
N PHE A 547 -23.14 -9.88 -6.05
CA PHE A 547 -22.45 -9.76 -4.78
C PHE A 547 -23.04 -8.64 -3.93
N PHE A 548 -23.23 -8.88 -2.63
CA PHE A 548 -23.97 -7.99 -1.74
C PHE A 548 -23.70 -8.29 -0.26
N PRO A 549 -23.98 -7.36 0.67
CA PRO A 549 -24.22 -5.94 0.41
C PRO A 549 -22.94 -5.26 -0.11
N ASN A 550 -23.09 -4.33 -1.05
CA ASN A 550 -22.01 -3.46 -1.50
C ASN A 550 -22.50 -2.01 -1.48
N PRO A 551 -22.01 -1.13 -0.58
CA PRO A 551 -20.93 -1.36 0.38
C PRO A 551 -21.29 -2.39 1.47
N THR A 552 -20.32 -3.18 1.89
CA THR A 552 -20.42 -4.06 3.07
C THR A 552 -19.80 -3.40 4.31
N ARG A 553 -20.27 -3.77 5.49
CA ARG A 553 -19.63 -3.41 6.77
C ARG A 553 -18.99 -4.63 7.42
N ASP A 554 -19.72 -5.75 7.42
CA ASP A 554 -19.33 -6.98 8.10
C ASP A 554 -19.07 -8.14 7.15
N TYR A 555 -20.00 -8.48 6.26
CA TYR A 555 -19.88 -9.65 5.38
C TYR A 555 -20.19 -9.31 3.93
N LEU A 556 -19.46 -9.90 2.98
CA LEU A 556 -19.79 -9.85 1.55
C LEU A 556 -20.22 -11.24 1.09
N THR A 557 -21.41 -11.36 0.51
CA THR A 557 -21.85 -12.57 -0.18
C THR A 557 -21.57 -12.43 -1.67
N ILE A 558 -21.00 -13.46 -2.30
CA ILE A 558 -20.83 -13.59 -3.76
C ILE A 558 -21.63 -14.81 -4.21
N GLU A 559 -22.55 -14.63 -5.15
CA GLU A 559 -23.40 -15.67 -5.72
C GLU A 559 -23.12 -15.80 -7.22
N ASN A 560 -22.85 -17.01 -7.69
CA ASN A 560 -22.66 -17.32 -9.10
C ASN A 560 -23.51 -18.55 -9.48
N PRO A 561 -24.15 -18.57 -10.67
CA PRO A 561 -24.94 -19.72 -11.13
C PRO A 561 -24.11 -21.02 -11.21
N ASP A 562 -22.84 -20.90 -11.57
CA ASP A 562 -21.88 -22.00 -11.61
C ASP A 562 -21.08 -22.07 -10.32
N THR A 563 -20.58 -23.27 -9.98
CA THR A 563 -19.78 -23.48 -8.77
C THR A 563 -18.49 -22.64 -8.79
N ILE A 564 -18.26 -21.87 -7.73
CA ILE A 564 -17.04 -21.13 -7.50
C ILE A 564 -15.97 -22.10 -6.98
N ARG A 565 -14.95 -22.35 -7.80
CA ARG A 565 -13.86 -23.29 -7.48
C ARG A 565 -12.75 -22.63 -6.68
N GLU A 566 -12.38 -21.43 -7.09
CA GLU A 566 -11.34 -20.61 -6.48
C GLU A 566 -11.85 -19.17 -6.41
N LEU A 567 -11.61 -18.48 -5.30
CA LEU A 567 -12.00 -17.10 -5.05
C LEU A 567 -10.85 -16.38 -4.36
N TYR A 568 -10.53 -15.19 -4.84
CA TYR A 568 -9.48 -14.31 -4.36
C TYR A 568 -10.09 -12.97 -4.03
N VAL A 569 -9.77 -12.40 -2.88
CA VAL A 569 -10.06 -11.00 -2.53
C VAL A 569 -8.73 -10.27 -2.47
N MET A 570 -8.65 -9.10 -3.09
CA MET A 570 -7.47 -8.26 -3.14
C MET A 570 -7.80 -6.85 -2.66
N ASP A 571 -6.80 -6.13 -2.16
CA ASP A 571 -6.93 -4.68 -2.00
C ASP A 571 -6.90 -3.97 -3.37
N ILE A 572 -7.11 -2.65 -3.37
CA ILE A 572 -7.09 -1.85 -4.61
C ILE A 572 -5.71 -1.82 -5.30
N THR A 573 -4.65 -2.29 -4.63
CA THR A 573 -3.29 -2.40 -5.20
C THR A 573 -3.02 -3.77 -5.83
N GLY A 574 -4.01 -4.67 -5.83
CA GLY A 574 -3.87 -6.04 -6.31
C GLY A 574 -3.24 -6.98 -5.29
N LYS A 575 -2.99 -6.55 -4.04
CA LYS A 575 -2.44 -7.44 -3.01
C LYS A 575 -3.51 -8.44 -2.59
N LEU A 576 -3.21 -9.72 -2.70
CA LEU A 576 -4.07 -10.80 -2.20
C LEU A 576 -4.27 -10.67 -0.68
N LEU A 577 -5.54 -10.60 -0.27
CA LEU A 577 -5.98 -10.52 1.12
C LEU A 577 -6.59 -11.82 1.62
N MET A 578 -7.30 -12.52 0.74
CA MET A 578 -8.02 -13.75 1.06
C MET A 578 -8.04 -14.65 -0.16
N ARG A 579 -7.87 -15.95 0.05
CA ARG A 579 -8.12 -16.99 -0.95
C ARG A 579 -9.03 -18.05 -0.34
N GLU A 580 -10.08 -18.42 -1.06
CA GLU A 580 -10.98 -19.50 -0.70
C GLU A 580 -11.16 -20.46 -1.89
N ALA A 581 -11.34 -21.74 -1.59
CA ALA A 581 -11.74 -22.75 -2.56
C ALA A 581 -13.07 -23.38 -2.12
N PRO A 582 -14.18 -22.62 -2.18
CA PRO A 582 -15.40 -22.96 -1.45
C PRO A 582 -16.16 -24.13 -2.07
N ALA A 583 -15.99 -24.37 -3.39
CA ALA A 583 -16.73 -25.35 -4.17
C ALA A 583 -18.27 -25.20 -4.00
N GLN A 584 -18.74 -23.95 -3.90
CA GLN A 584 -20.14 -23.58 -3.69
C GLN A 584 -20.57 -22.51 -4.70
N THR A 585 -21.87 -22.37 -4.92
CA THR A 585 -22.46 -21.32 -5.78
C THR A 585 -22.68 -20.01 -5.04
N SER A 586 -22.64 -20.02 -3.71
CA SER A 586 -22.73 -18.84 -2.85
C SER A 586 -21.63 -18.89 -1.80
N VAL A 587 -20.91 -17.79 -1.63
CA VAL A 587 -19.75 -17.68 -0.74
C VAL A 587 -19.90 -16.45 0.12
N ARG A 588 -19.77 -16.60 1.45
CA ARG A 588 -19.88 -15.50 2.39
C ARG A 588 -18.52 -15.19 3.02
N LEU A 589 -17.98 -14.05 2.64
CA LEU A 589 -16.69 -13.54 3.07
C LEU A 589 -16.85 -12.69 4.32
N ASP A 590 -16.02 -12.95 5.33
CA ASP A 590 -15.91 -12.10 6.52
C ASP A 590 -15.02 -10.89 6.23
N MET A 591 -15.65 -9.72 6.16
CA MET A 591 -15.00 -8.44 5.89
C MET A 591 -14.72 -7.63 7.16
N GLN A 592 -15.15 -8.11 8.34
CA GLN A 592 -14.91 -7.43 9.63
C GLN A 592 -13.43 -7.21 9.94
N PRO A 593 -12.46 -8.05 9.51
CA PRO A 593 -11.04 -7.78 9.73
C PRO A 593 -10.48 -6.64 8.86
N TYR A 594 -11.13 -6.27 7.76
CA TYR A 594 -10.55 -5.39 6.72
C TYR A 594 -11.04 -3.93 6.87
N PRO A 595 -10.18 -2.90 6.67
CA PRO A 595 -10.56 -1.50 6.89
C PRO A 595 -11.52 -0.95 5.82
N THR A 596 -12.11 0.23 6.08
CA THR A 596 -12.88 0.97 5.07
C THR A 596 -12.00 1.22 3.85
N GLY A 597 -12.45 0.77 2.69
CA GLY A 597 -11.62 0.75 1.49
C GLY A 597 -12.30 0.03 0.34
N THR A 598 -11.72 0.17 -0.84
CA THR A 598 -12.15 -0.54 -2.04
C THR A 598 -11.33 -1.81 -2.20
N TYR A 599 -12.02 -2.90 -2.49
CA TYR A 599 -11.46 -4.24 -2.64
C TYR A 599 -11.89 -4.82 -3.97
N LEU A 600 -11.03 -5.64 -4.53
CA LEU A 600 -11.27 -6.41 -5.74
C LEU A 600 -11.52 -7.86 -5.33
N PHE A 601 -12.30 -8.60 -6.10
CA PHE A 601 -12.31 -10.04 -6.02
C PHE A 601 -12.27 -10.65 -7.40
N ARG A 602 -11.73 -11.86 -7.48
CA ARG A 602 -11.63 -12.66 -8.69
C ARG A 602 -11.95 -14.10 -8.36
N PHE A 603 -12.71 -14.80 -9.18
CA PHE A 603 -13.05 -16.19 -8.92
C PHE A 603 -13.17 -17.00 -10.21
N GLU A 604 -12.93 -18.31 -10.12
CA GLU A 604 -13.11 -19.24 -11.23
C GLU A 604 -14.46 -19.95 -11.10
N ALA A 605 -15.27 -19.88 -12.16
CA ALA A 605 -16.50 -20.67 -12.29
C ALA A 605 -16.76 -21.04 -13.75
N ALA A 606 -17.29 -22.24 -14.00
CA ALA A 606 -17.49 -22.80 -15.34
C ALA A 606 -16.23 -22.76 -16.25
N ASN A 607 -15.04 -22.96 -15.67
CA ASN A 607 -13.73 -22.85 -16.34
C ASN A 607 -13.41 -21.43 -16.89
N ALA A 608 -14.09 -20.40 -16.40
CA ALA A 608 -13.84 -19.00 -16.74
C ALA A 608 -13.54 -18.18 -15.48
N TRP A 609 -12.63 -17.22 -15.62
CA TRP A 609 -12.35 -16.25 -14.56
C TRP A 609 -13.33 -15.09 -14.62
N GLN A 610 -13.91 -14.77 -13.47
CA GLN A 610 -14.82 -13.65 -13.27
C GLN A 610 -14.23 -12.73 -12.20
N ALA A 611 -14.53 -11.44 -12.23
CA ALA A 611 -13.98 -10.48 -11.27
C ALA A 611 -14.98 -9.36 -10.96
N GLY A 612 -14.96 -8.88 -9.72
CA GLY A 612 -15.81 -7.80 -9.23
C GLY A 612 -15.08 -6.88 -8.26
N ARG A 613 -15.73 -5.78 -7.90
CA ARG A 613 -15.18 -4.77 -6.98
C ARG A 613 -16.24 -4.35 -5.97
N PHE A 614 -15.86 -4.29 -4.70
CA PHE A 614 -16.76 -3.95 -3.61
C PHE A 614 -16.09 -2.99 -2.61
N LEU A 615 -16.93 -2.28 -1.85
CA LEU A 615 -16.51 -1.32 -0.84
C LEU A 615 -16.76 -1.89 0.55
N VAL A 616 -15.77 -1.85 1.43
CA VAL A 616 -15.99 -1.98 2.87
C VAL A 616 -16.17 -0.58 3.45
N ASN A 617 -17.22 -0.33 4.21
CA ASN A 617 -17.56 0.97 4.79
C ASN A 617 -17.97 0.85 6.26
N LYS A 618 -17.00 0.94 7.16
CA LYS A 618 -17.19 0.87 8.61
C LYS A 618 -17.72 2.18 9.18
#